data_AF-A0A7D5M1I7-F1
#
_entry.id   AF-A0A7D5M1I7-F1
#
_cell.length_a   1.000
_cell.length_b   1.000
_cell.length_c   1.000
_cell.angle_alpha   90.00
_cell.angle_beta   90.00
_cell.angle_gamma   90.00
#
_symmetry.space_group_name_H-M   'P 1'
#
loop_
_entity.id
_entity.type
_entity.pdbx_description
1 polymer ?
#
loop_
_entity_poly.entity_id
_entity_poly.type
_entity_poly.pdbx_seq_one_letter_code
_entity_poly.pdbx_strand_id
1 'polypeptide(L)'
;MTDPQNPLFPVKIDDYPKLFDYVLTAEGLIYFQTLKRKYVLGKELVLDEYNKLRLLYVYYATANRNPQEVFAWQDICITLDDRGIFEKYMYQSKEDLKNSLLIIENPHYQSGLYRIYTEHVKEKMNS
;
A
#
# COMPACT_ATOMS: atom_id res chain seq x y z
N MET A 1 11.66 21.90 -1.77
CA MET A 1 12.73 20.92 -2.06
C MET A 1 12.11 19.55 -2.03
N THR A 2 12.34 18.72 -3.04
CA THR A 2 11.97 17.30 -3.00
C THR A 2 12.82 16.57 -1.98
N ASP A 3 12.21 15.74 -1.15
CA ASP A 3 12.93 14.83 -0.26
C ASP A 3 13.07 13.47 -0.97
N PRO A 4 14.26 13.12 -1.50
CA PRO A 4 14.46 11.88 -2.23
C PRO A 4 14.34 10.64 -1.34
N GLN A 5 14.34 10.80 -0.02
CA GLN A 5 14.15 9.70 0.93
C GLN A 5 12.67 9.49 1.29
N ASN A 6 11.78 10.33 0.77
CA ASN A 6 10.35 10.29 1.06
C ASN A 6 9.54 10.01 -0.22
N PRO A 7 9.15 8.75 -0.48
CA PRO A 7 8.40 8.36 -1.68
C PRO A 7 7.02 9.01 -1.79
N LEU A 8 6.49 9.57 -0.70
CA LEU A 8 5.17 10.22 -0.65
C LEU A 8 5.26 11.73 -0.42
N PHE A 9 6.41 12.35 -0.73
CA PHE A 9 6.57 13.80 -0.66
C PHE A 9 5.46 14.52 -1.45
N PRO A 10 4.77 15.53 -0.88
CA PRO A 10 5.16 16.31 0.30
C PRO A 10 4.54 15.86 1.63
N VAL A 11 3.89 14.69 1.69
CA VAL A 11 3.41 14.14 2.97
C VAL A 11 4.61 13.85 3.86
N LYS A 12 4.63 14.36 5.09
CA LYS A 12 5.71 14.08 6.05
C LYS A 12 5.69 12.61 6.47
N ILE A 13 6.86 12.03 6.70
CA ILE A 13 7.00 10.63 7.16
C ILE A 13 6.22 10.41 8.47
N ASP A 14 6.21 11.38 9.37
CA ASP A 14 5.46 11.31 10.63
C ASP A 14 3.95 11.20 10.44
N ASP A 15 3.44 11.66 9.30
CA ASP A 15 2.03 11.62 8.94
C ASP A 15 1.66 10.34 8.17
N TYR A 16 2.62 9.47 7.82
CA TYR A 16 2.34 8.21 7.11
C TYR A 16 1.27 7.33 7.79
N PRO A 17 1.28 7.15 9.13
CA PRO A 17 0.28 6.32 9.79
C PRO A 17 -1.16 6.85 9.67
N LYS A 18 -1.36 8.07 9.18
CA LYS A 18 -2.67 8.72 9.01
C LYS A 18 -3.21 8.60 7.58
N LEU A 19 -2.42 8.06 6.65
CA LEU A 19 -2.71 8.14 5.21
C LEU A 19 -3.90 7.29 4.76
N PHE A 20 -4.10 6.13 5.39
CA PHE A 20 -5.05 5.13 4.93
C PHE A 20 -6.08 4.81 6.00
N ASP A 21 -7.26 4.42 5.54
CA ASP A 21 -8.45 4.16 6.35
C ASP A 21 -8.39 2.84 7.13
N TYR A 22 -7.43 1.97 6.82
CA TYR A 22 -7.23 0.68 7.49
C TYR A 22 -5.77 0.45 7.89
N VAL A 23 -5.59 -0.36 8.93
CA VAL A 23 -4.30 -0.90 9.40
C VAL A 23 -4.39 -2.41 9.59
N LEU A 24 -3.25 -3.09 9.59
CA LEU A 24 -3.18 -4.55 9.78
C LEU A 24 -3.49 -4.92 11.23
N THR A 25 -4.20 -6.04 11.41
CA THR A 25 -4.20 -6.79 12.67
C THR A 25 -2.95 -7.66 12.79
N ALA A 26 -2.76 -8.36 13.91
CA ALA A 26 -1.67 -9.32 14.06
C ALA A 26 -1.80 -10.46 13.04
N GLU A 27 -3.02 -10.96 12.83
CA GLU A 27 -3.37 -11.97 11.84
C GLU A 27 -3.15 -11.42 10.42
N GLY A 28 -3.53 -10.17 10.18
CA GLY A 28 -3.23 -9.44 8.95
C GLY A 28 -1.75 -9.39 8.63
N LEU A 29 -0.91 -9.14 9.64
CA LEU A 29 0.55 -9.14 9.49
C LEU A 29 1.08 -10.52 9.12
N ILE A 30 0.61 -11.59 9.76
CA ILE A 30 1.01 -12.97 9.42
C ILE A 30 0.61 -13.31 7.98
N TYR A 31 -0.61 -12.95 7.59
CA TYR A 31 -1.10 -13.18 6.23
C TYR A 31 -0.31 -12.38 5.19
N PHE A 32 -0.03 -11.10 5.47
CA PHE A 32 0.82 -10.25 4.64
C PHE A 32 2.20 -10.86 4.43
N GLN A 33 2.88 -11.30 5.49
CA GLN A 33 4.20 -11.92 5.39
C GLN A 33 4.16 -13.22 4.56
N THR A 34 3.06 -13.96 4.63
CA THR A 34 2.84 -15.14 3.79
C THR A 34 2.75 -14.77 2.31
N LEU A 35 1.94 -13.77 1.95
CA LEU A 35 1.80 -13.28 0.58
C LEU A 35 3.11 -12.68 0.05
N LYS A 36 3.77 -11.82 0.83
CA LYS A 36 5.07 -11.21 0.49
C LYS A 36 6.11 -12.30 0.22
N ARG A 37 6.18 -13.34 1.05
CA ARG A 37 7.09 -14.47 0.84
C ARG A 37 6.77 -15.25 -0.44
N LYS A 38 5.50 -15.55 -0.71
CA LYS A 38 5.10 -16.22 -1.96
C LYS A 38 5.55 -15.40 -3.19
N TYR A 39 5.28 -14.11 -3.18
CA TYR A 39 5.69 -13.18 -4.24
C TYR A 39 7.21 -13.16 -4.45
N VAL A 40 7.99 -12.98 -3.38
CA VAL A 40 9.46 -12.94 -3.44
C VAL A 40 10.06 -14.25 -3.95
N LEU A 41 9.43 -15.40 -3.64
CA LEU A 41 9.85 -16.70 -4.14
C LEU A 41 9.41 -16.96 -5.60
N GLY A 42 8.81 -15.97 -6.28
CA GLY A 42 8.34 -16.10 -7.65
C GLY A 42 7.16 -17.05 -7.81
N LYS A 43 6.43 -17.35 -6.72
CA LYS A 43 5.21 -18.17 -6.81
C LYS A 43 4.12 -17.37 -7.50
N GLU A 44 3.43 -18.01 -8.41
CA GLU A 44 2.25 -17.42 -9.04
C GLU A 44 1.15 -17.21 -7.99
N LEU A 45 0.69 -15.97 -7.89
CA LEU A 45 -0.47 -15.57 -7.10
C LEU A 45 -1.66 -15.35 -8.05
N VAL A 46 -2.87 -15.55 -7.57
CA VAL A 46 -4.06 -15.13 -8.32
C VAL A 46 -4.26 -13.60 -8.18
N LEU A 47 -5.06 -13.01 -9.07
CA LEU A 47 -5.33 -11.56 -9.07
C LEU A 47 -5.77 -11.04 -7.68
N ASP A 48 -6.65 -11.76 -7.01
CA ASP A 48 -7.11 -11.40 -5.66
C ASP A 48 -5.96 -11.38 -4.63
N GLU A 49 -5.04 -12.34 -4.68
CA GLU A 49 -3.86 -12.36 -3.81
C GLU A 49 -2.90 -11.21 -4.13
N TYR A 50 -2.73 -10.83 -5.40
CA TYR A 50 -1.94 -9.65 -5.77
C TYR A 50 -2.57 -8.35 -5.27
N ASN A 51 -3.90 -8.22 -5.36
CA ASN A 51 -4.62 -7.08 -4.80
C ASN A 51 -4.46 -7.01 -3.27
N LYS A 52 -4.64 -8.13 -2.58
CA LYS A 52 -4.43 -8.23 -1.12
C LYS A 52 -2.98 -7.90 -0.75
N LEU A 53 -2.00 -8.34 -1.54
CA LEU A 53 -0.59 -7.96 -1.36
C LEU A 53 -0.40 -6.44 -1.46
N ARG A 54 -0.91 -5.79 -2.51
CA ARG A 54 -0.80 -4.32 -2.69
C ARG A 54 -1.38 -3.55 -1.50
N LEU A 55 -2.58 -3.92 -1.05
CA LEU A 55 -3.27 -3.27 0.07
C LEU A 55 -2.51 -3.45 1.39
N LEU A 56 -2.17 -4.69 1.73
CA LEU A 56 -1.52 -4.99 3.01
C LEU A 56 -0.11 -4.41 3.08
N TYR A 57 0.61 -4.38 1.97
CA TYR A 57 1.96 -3.83 1.93
C TYR A 57 1.94 -2.33 2.23
N VAL A 58 1.09 -1.55 1.55
CA VAL A 58 1.06 -0.10 1.79
C VAL A 58 0.66 0.21 3.23
N TYR A 59 -0.34 -0.49 3.78
CA TYR A 59 -0.76 -0.33 5.17
C TYR A 59 0.36 -0.69 6.16
N TYR A 60 1.11 -1.76 5.91
CA TYR A 60 2.28 -2.12 6.70
C TYR A 60 3.37 -1.04 6.64
N ALA A 61 3.75 -0.62 5.44
CA ALA A 61 4.85 0.31 5.23
C ALA A 61 4.58 1.67 5.86
N THR A 62 3.35 2.20 5.72
CA THR A 62 3.00 3.50 6.27
C THR A 62 2.76 3.49 7.76
N ALA A 63 2.17 2.43 8.32
CA ALA A 63 2.02 2.30 9.77
C ALA A 63 3.38 2.28 10.50
N ASN A 64 4.41 1.73 9.86
CA ASN A 64 5.76 1.65 10.41
C ASN A 64 6.65 2.86 10.08
N ARG A 65 6.13 3.89 9.38
CA ARG A 65 6.93 5.04 8.92
C ARG A 65 8.20 4.60 8.20
N ASN A 66 8.10 3.61 7.31
CA ASN A 66 9.26 3.03 6.63
C ASN A 66 9.28 3.41 5.15
N PRO A 67 10.01 4.48 4.75
CA PRO A 67 10.09 4.90 3.36
C PRO A 67 10.64 3.82 2.41
N GLN A 68 11.58 3.00 2.87
CA GLN A 68 12.17 1.94 2.03
C GLN A 68 11.11 0.88 1.66
N GLU A 69 10.26 0.51 2.61
CA GLU A 69 9.14 -0.41 2.33
C GLU A 69 8.06 0.25 1.47
N VAL A 70 7.87 1.57 1.55
CA VAL A 70 6.96 2.29 0.64
C VAL A 70 7.52 2.33 -0.79
N PHE A 71 8.82 2.55 -0.99
CA PHE A 71 9.45 2.40 -2.30
C PHE A 71 9.27 0.98 -2.84
N ALA A 72 9.55 -0.04 -2.03
CA ALA A 72 9.37 -1.43 -2.44
C ALA A 72 7.92 -1.75 -2.80
N TRP A 73 6.94 -1.16 -2.11
CA TRP A 73 5.53 -1.27 -2.48
C TRP A 73 5.24 -0.61 -3.85
N GLN A 74 5.76 0.59 -4.11
CA GLN A 74 5.62 1.26 -5.41
C GLN A 74 6.22 0.42 -6.54
N ASP A 75 7.41 -0.14 -6.34
CA ASP A 75 8.09 -1.01 -7.30
C ASP A 75 7.27 -2.28 -7.61
N ILE A 76 6.62 -2.87 -6.61
CA ILE A 76 5.71 -4.01 -6.81
C ILE A 76 4.51 -3.60 -7.65
N CYS A 77 3.89 -2.46 -7.37
CA CYS A 77 2.76 -1.97 -8.15
C CYS A 77 3.15 -1.78 -9.63
N ILE A 78 4.27 -1.11 -9.89
CA ILE A 78 4.80 -0.90 -11.26
C ILE A 78 5.09 -2.24 -11.94
N THR A 79 5.81 -3.14 -11.26
CA THR A 79 6.18 -4.46 -11.82
C THR A 79 4.95 -5.29 -12.19
N LEU A 80 3.90 -5.24 -11.37
CA LEU A 80 2.67 -5.98 -11.65
C LEU A 80 1.90 -5.37 -12.82
N ASP A 81 1.87 -4.05 -12.94
CA ASP A 81 1.23 -3.34 -14.05
C ASP A 81 1.96 -3.62 -15.38
N ASP A 82 3.30 -3.63 -15.37
CA ASP A 82 4.13 -4.01 -16.54
C ASP A 82 3.89 -5.46 -16.99
N ARG A 83 3.48 -6.34 -16.05
CA ARG A 83 3.09 -7.73 -16.33
C ARG A 83 1.63 -7.87 -16.77
N GLY A 84 0.89 -6.77 -16.91
CA GLY A 84 -0.53 -6.77 -17.27
C GLY A 84 -1.48 -7.18 -16.14
N ILE A 85 -0.99 -7.24 -14.89
CA ILE A 85 -1.76 -7.62 -13.70
C ILE A 85 -2.32 -6.35 -13.06
N PHE A 86 -3.28 -5.71 -13.73
CA PHE A 86 -3.87 -4.46 -13.28
C PHE A 86 -4.80 -4.62 -12.07
N GLU A 87 -4.95 -3.56 -11.29
CA GLU A 87 -5.92 -3.48 -10.20
C GLU A 87 -7.36 -3.59 -10.73
N LYS A 88 -7.94 -4.79 -10.63
CA LYS A 88 -9.36 -5.05 -10.91
C LYS A 88 -9.99 -5.70 -9.69
N TYR A 89 -11.21 -5.30 -9.35
CA TYR A 89 -11.95 -5.84 -8.20
C TYR A 89 -11.24 -5.64 -6.84
N MET A 90 -10.41 -4.59 -6.73
CA MET A 90 -9.68 -4.26 -5.49
C MET A 90 -10.62 -4.05 -4.30
N TYR A 91 -11.81 -3.48 -4.54
CA TYR A 91 -12.84 -3.30 -3.53
C TYR A 91 -13.26 -4.64 -2.90
N GLN A 92 -13.49 -5.68 -3.72
CA GLN A 92 -13.84 -7.01 -3.23
C GLN A 92 -12.70 -7.61 -2.39
N SER A 93 -11.46 -7.52 -2.87
CA SER A 93 -10.28 -7.96 -2.11
C SER A 93 -10.16 -7.25 -0.75
N LYS A 94 -10.51 -5.96 -0.68
CA LYS A 94 -10.54 -5.19 0.58
C LYS A 94 -11.66 -5.64 1.51
N GLU A 95 -12.87 -5.85 1.00
CA GLU A 95 -13.99 -6.37 1.79
C GLU A 95 -13.69 -7.77 2.36
N ASP A 96 -13.04 -8.64 1.60
CA ASP A 96 -12.58 -9.93 2.09
C ASP A 96 -11.62 -9.81 3.28
N LEU A 97 -10.65 -8.88 3.20
CA LEU A 97 -9.70 -8.62 4.29
C LEU A 97 -10.42 -8.12 5.56
N LYS A 98 -11.44 -7.26 5.40
CA LYS A 98 -12.27 -6.77 6.51
C LYS A 98 -13.07 -7.90 7.14
N ASN A 99 -13.77 -8.68 6.32
CA ASN A 99 -14.61 -9.80 6.77
C ASN A 99 -13.78 -10.89 7.46
N SER A 100 -12.53 -11.05 7.05
CA SER A 100 -11.57 -11.98 7.65
C SER A 100 -10.83 -11.42 8.87
N LEU A 101 -11.14 -10.18 9.30
CA LEU A 101 -10.48 -9.47 10.40
C LEU A 101 -8.95 -9.35 10.25
N LEU A 102 -8.47 -9.28 8.99
CA LEU A 102 -7.05 -9.09 8.66
C LEU A 102 -6.68 -7.61 8.65
N ILE A 103 -7.67 -6.73 8.50
CA ILE A 103 -7.52 -5.28 8.64
C ILE A 103 -8.63 -4.71 9.51
N ILE A 104 -8.33 -3.62 10.21
CA ILE A 104 -9.28 -2.87 11.04
C ILE A 104 -9.20 -1.39 10.70
N GLU A 105 -10.26 -0.65 11.04
CA GLU A 105 -10.29 0.79 10.84
C GLU A 105 -9.11 1.46 11.53
N ASN A 106 -8.47 2.38 10.83
CA ASN A 106 -7.34 3.12 11.36
C ASN A 106 -7.83 4.28 12.25
N PRO A 107 -7.59 4.25 13.57
CA PRO A 107 -8.04 5.32 14.47
C PRO A 107 -7.33 6.65 14.23
N HIS A 108 -6.24 6.65 13.46
CA HIS A 108 -5.45 7.84 13.13
C HIS A 108 -5.71 8.36 11.72
N TYR A 109 -6.64 7.75 10.97
CA TYR A 109 -6.90 8.13 9.58
C TYR A 109 -7.29 9.61 9.46
N GLN A 110 -6.64 10.31 8.53
CA GLN A 110 -6.96 11.68 8.17
C GLN A 110 -7.33 11.75 6.68
N SER A 111 -8.63 11.97 6.42
CA SER A 111 -9.16 12.09 5.06
C SER A 111 -8.43 13.16 4.25
N GLY A 112 -8.11 12.84 2.99
CA GLY A 112 -7.48 13.77 2.05
C GLY A 112 -5.97 13.91 2.21
N LEU A 113 -5.32 13.32 3.22
CA LEU A 113 -3.88 13.45 3.41
C LEU A 113 -3.09 12.83 2.24
N TYR A 114 -3.49 11.64 1.78
CA TYR A 114 -2.87 11.00 0.61
C TYR A 114 -3.14 11.79 -0.69
N ARG A 115 -4.25 12.55 -0.75
CA ARG A 115 -4.59 13.35 -1.93
C ARG A 115 -3.51 14.40 -2.22
N ILE A 116 -2.92 14.98 -1.18
CA ILE A 116 -1.80 15.94 -1.29
C ILE A 116 -0.66 15.36 -2.14
N TYR A 117 -0.27 14.10 -1.88
CA TYR A 117 0.75 13.42 -2.68
C TYR A 117 0.31 13.27 -4.14
N THR A 118 -0.89 12.76 -4.37
CA THR A 118 -1.38 12.53 -5.74
C THR A 118 -1.53 13.82 -6.56
N GLU A 119 -1.89 14.94 -5.93
CA GLU A 119 -1.95 16.25 -6.58
C GLU A 119 -0.55 16.75 -6.92
N HIS A 120 0.42 16.61 -6.01
CA HIS A 120 1.82 16.97 -6.26
C HIS A 120 2.43 16.21 -7.45
N VAL A 121 2.17 14.90 -7.56
CA VAL A 121 2.65 14.08 -8.69
C VAL A 121 2.00 14.53 -10.01
N LYS A 122 0.69 14.80 -10.02
CA LYS A 122 -0.03 15.27 -11.22
C LYS A 122 0.50 16.60 -11.73
N GLU A 123 0.76 17.56 -10.83
CA GLU A 123 1.33 18.86 -11.20
C GLU A 123 2.69 18.73 -11.87
N LYS A 124 3.54 17.82 -11.36
CA LYS A 124 4.85 17.54 -11.94
C LYS A 124 4.82 16.81 -13.28
N MET A 125 3.86 15.92 -13.50
CA MET A 125 3.71 15.24 -14.80
C MET A 125 3.21 16.18 -15.90
N ASN A 126 2.52 17.26 -15.52
CA ASN A 126 1.98 18.26 -16.45
C ASN A 126 2.91 19.46 -16.66
N SER A 127 4.09 19.48 -16.02
CA SER A 127 5.12 20.53 -16.14
C SER A 127 6.27 20.06 -17.02
#